data_AF-A0A940I5Q1-F1
#
_entry.id   AF-A0A940I5Q1-F1
#
_cell.length_a   1.000
_cell.length_b   1.000
_cell.length_c   1.000
_cell.angle_alpha   90.00
_cell.angle_beta   90.00
_cell.angle_gamma   90.00
#
_symmetry.space_group_name_H-M   'P 1'
#
loop_
_entity.id
_entity.type
_entity.pdbx_description
1 polymer ?
#
loop_
_entity_poly.entity_id
_entity_poly.type
_entity_poly.pdbx_seq_one_letter_code
_entity_poly.pdbx_strand_id
1 'polypeptide(L)'
;MDASYRPILRYVDVIPSKHEGKPVFLLRDPVGIIEEIVVVPQNVAFLLPLMDGKHDLRDLQAEATKRFGEIVPLEEITKIVSFLDEKGLLWSKNFEEIKNKAYKNWFSLPLRPMAHANQAYPLSASEAQFFVEDILKLCKPDSSKPPKILIAPHIDLKVGAKAFAESYSRFKIPSGSRVIILGVGHHLDLPWSILTKDIATPFGVVKNDRGGVLYLTKSKKIDLFPNHIAHKLEHSIEFQVLFLHHLLKDEFVVLPFLVGPMITFFDKKTKDLVEKFVDSLIELIDDRTYIVLGIDFCHLGPRYGDPFAVNEGHIKKALETDKQLIEITFNESPEEFINKTKNLAPMKICGLSCLYLLNLILNKAELDGEYKIYYQEALPFGQGSVVSVASAGYYC
;
A
#
# COMPACT_ATOMS: atom_id res chain seq x y z
N MET A 1 0.01 -20.78 29.54
CA MET A 1 0.36 -19.40 29.95
C MET A 1 0.03 -19.26 31.42
N ASP A 2 0.81 -18.49 32.18
CA ASP A 2 0.48 -18.17 33.57
C ASP A 2 -0.48 -16.97 33.66
N ALA A 3 -1.07 -16.76 34.83
CA ALA A 3 -2.06 -15.70 35.06
C ALA A 3 -1.49 -14.27 34.88
N SER A 4 -0.18 -14.10 35.00
CA SER A 4 0.52 -12.82 34.84
C SER A 4 0.96 -12.53 33.41
N TYR A 5 0.69 -13.44 32.47
CA TYR A 5 1.01 -13.25 31.06
C TYR A 5 0.25 -12.05 30.48
N ARG A 6 0.98 -11.14 29.82
CA ARG A 6 0.44 -9.94 29.19
C ARG A 6 0.46 -10.08 27.67
N PRO A 7 -0.65 -10.48 27.03
CA PRO A 7 -0.70 -10.64 25.59
C PRO A 7 -0.61 -9.28 24.88
N ILE A 8 0.03 -9.27 23.70
CA ILE A 8 0.05 -8.12 22.80
C ILE A 8 -0.51 -8.58 21.45
N LEU A 9 -1.70 -8.11 21.07
CA LEU A 9 -2.29 -8.37 19.77
C LEU A 9 -1.51 -7.61 18.69
N ARG A 10 -1.15 -8.30 17.61
CA ARG A 10 -0.57 -7.66 16.43
C ARG A 10 -1.62 -6.87 15.68
N TYR A 11 -1.19 -5.97 14.81
CA TYR A 11 -2.11 -5.35 13.87
C TYR A 11 -2.73 -6.41 12.96
N VAL A 12 -4.06 -6.46 12.93
CA VAL A 12 -4.86 -7.38 12.13
C VAL A 12 -6.05 -6.63 11.54
N ASP A 13 -6.45 -7.00 10.34
CA ASP A 13 -7.72 -6.53 9.79
C ASP A 13 -8.87 -7.20 10.55
N VAL A 14 -9.88 -6.41 10.92
CA VAL A 14 -11.08 -6.90 11.60
C VAL A 14 -12.28 -6.68 10.69
N ILE A 15 -12.84 -7.78 10.17
CA ILE A 15 -13.92 -7.73 9.17
C ILE A 15 -15.21 -8.28 9.81
N PRO A 16 -16.27 -7.47 9.94
CA PRO A 16 -17.57 -7.95 10.41
C PRO A 16 -18.15 -8.99 9.45
N SER A 17 -18.64 -10.12 9.97
CA SER A 17 -19.24 -11.20 9.17
C SER A 17 -20.29 -11.99 9.96
N LYS A 18 -20.85 -13.03 9.32
CA LYS A 18 -21.72 -14.02 9.94
C LYS A 18 -21.19 -15.43 9.66
N HIS A 19 -21.14 -16.26 10.70
CA HIS A 19 -20.80 -17.68 10.58
C HIS A 19 -21.93 -18.48 11.21
N GLU A 20 -22.54 -19.39 10.42
CA GLU A 20 -23.71 -20.17 10.85
C GLU A 20 -24.85 -19.32 11.43
N GLY A 21 -25.09 -18.15 10.83
CA GLY A 21 -26.12 -17.19 11.28
C GLY A 21 -25.75 -16.36 12.51
N LYS A 22 -24.63 -16.65 13.20
CA LYS A 22 -24.15 -15.88 14.35
C LYS A 22 -23.19 -14.78 13.91
N PRO A 23 -23.23 -13.59 14.53
CA PRO A 23 -22.31 -12.52 14.19
C PRO A 23 -20.90 -12.81 14.72
N VAL A 24 -19.91 -12.62 13.85
CA VAL A 24 -18.49 -12.87 14.12
C VAL A 24 -17.64 -11.75 13.54
N PHE A 25 -16.41 -11.63 14.02
CA PHE A 25 -15.36 -10.91 13.32
C PHE A 25 -14.37 -11.90 12.71
N LEU A 26 -13.95 -11.62 11.48
CA LEU A 26 -12.85 -12.30 10.82
C LEU A 26 -11.59 -11.49 11.06
N LEU A 27 -10.59 -12.10 11.68
CA LEU A 27 -9.26 -11.52 11.87
C LEU A 27 -8.34 -12.02 10.76
N ARG A 28 -7.70 -11.11 10.04
CA ARG A 28 -6.78 -11.43 8.96
C ARG A 28 -5.45 -10.70 9.16
N ASP A 29 -4.34 -11.40 8.93
CA ASP A 29 -3.03 -10.76 8.85
C ASP A 29 -2.92 -10.00 7.52
N PRO A 30 -2.74 -8.66 7.54
CA PRO A 30 -2.78 -7.87 6.32
C PRO A 30 -1.52 -8.01 5.45
N VAL A 31 -0.41 -8.51 6.01
CA VAL A 31 0.86 -8.74 5.30
C VAL A 31 0.95 -10.17 4.76
N GLY A 32 0.07 -11.06 5.23
CA GLY A 32 0.01 -12.46 4.82
C GLY A 32 1.12 -13.32 5.43
N ILE A 33 1.61 -12.94 6.63
CA ILE A 33 2.47 -13.83 7.43
C ILE A 33 1.68 -15.07 7.85
N ILE A 34 0.41 -14.86 8.22
CA ILE A 34 -0.58 -15.92 8.44
C ILE A 34 -1.61 -15.83 7.32
N GLU A 35 -1.84 -16.94 6.63
CA GLU A 35 -2.80 -17.02 5.52
C GLU A 35 -4.20 -17.42 5.99
N GLU A 36 -4.29 -18.03 7.18
CA GLU A 36 -5.56 -18.44 7.78
C GLU A 36 -6.34 -17.22 8.30
N ILE A 37 -7.65 -17.20 8.02
CA ILE A 37 -8.58 -16.23 8.61
C ILE A 37 -9.07 -16.80 9.94
N VAL A 38 -8.87 -16.07 11.03
CA VAL A 38 -9.31 -16.48 12.37
C VAL A 38 -10.70 -15.92 12.65
N VAL A 39 -11.64 -16.79 12.99
CA VAL A 39 -13.01 -16.40 13.32
C VAL A 39 -13.14 -16.17 14.82
N VAL A 40 -13.58 -14.99 15.21
CA VAL A 40 -13.78 -14.60 16.61
C VAL A 40 -15.25 -14.21 16.84
N PRO A 41 -15.96 -14.85 17.77
CA PRO A 41 -17.31 -14.46 18.13
C PRO A 41 -17.40 -12.98 18.53
N GLN A 42 -18.43 -12.27 18.06
CA GLN A 42 -18.54 -10.83 18.32
C GLN A 42 -18.59 -10.49 19.82
N ASN A 43 -19.15 -11.38 20.64
CA ASN A 43 -19.27 -11.20 22.08
C ASN A 43 -17.93 -11.30 22.84
N VAL A 44 -16.86 -11.84 22.25
CA VAL A 44 -15.52 -11.90 22.89
C VAL A 44 -14.54 -10.87 22.33
N ALA A 45 -14.90 -10.18 21.22
CA ALA A 45 -14.02 -9.26 20.52
C ALA A 45 -13.60 -8.02 21.34
N PHE A 46 -14.35 -7.68 22.40
CA PHE A 46 -13.99 -6.59 23.31
C PHE A 46 -12.68 -6.85 24.10
N LEU A 47 -12.23 -8.12 24.17
CA LEU A 47 -10.96 -8.49 24.80
C LEU A 47 -9.76 -8.17 23.92
N LEU A 48 -9.92 -8.14 22.60
CA LEU A 48 -8.83 -7.89 21.64
C LEU A 48 -8.07 -6.58 21.92
N PRO A 49 -8.72 -5.41 22.08
CA PRO A 49 -8.01 -4.16 22.38
C PRO A 49 -7.36 -4.13 23.77
N LEU A 50 -7.73 -5.02 24.68
CA LEU A 50 -7.10 -5.15 26.01
C LEU A 50 -5.80 -5.97 25.96
N MET A 51 -5.53 -6.68 24.86
CA MET A 51 -4.26 -7.38 24.64
C MET A 51 -3.20 -6.39 24.16
N ASP A 52 -2.82 -5.46 25.04
CA ASP A 52 -1.94 -4.32 24.75
C ASP A 52 -0.57 -4.42 25.43
N GLY A 53 -0.27 -5.56 26.07
CA GLY A 53 0.94 -5.78 26.85
C GLY A 53 0.93 -5.15 28.24
N LYS A 54 -0.14 -4.47 28.62
CA LYS A 54 -0.33 -3.86 29.95
C LYS A 54 -1.26 -4.69 30.82
N HIS A 55 -2.33 -5.22 30.24
CA HIS A 55 -3.28 -6.08 30.93
C HIS A 55 -2.79 -7.54 30.95
N ASP A 56 -2.86 -8.18 32.11
CA ASP A 56 -2.61 -9.62 32.25
C ASP A 56 -3.90 -10.45 32.11
N LEU A 57 -3.80 -11.78 32.23
CA LEU A 57 -4.97 -12.65 32.08
C LEU A 57 -6.03 -12.43 33.17
N ARG A 58 -5.64 -11.98 34.36
CA ARG A 58 -6.59 -11.66 35.45
C ARG A 58 -7.32 -10.36 35.16
N ASP A 59 -6.64 -9.37 34.60
CA ASP A 59 -7.28 -8.14 34.14
C ASP A 59 -8.33 -8.44 33.05
N LEU A 60 -7.98 -9.26 32.07
CA LEU A 60 -8.91 -9.72 31.03
C LEU A 60 -10.10 -10.49 31.62
N GLN A 61 -9.86 -11.35 32.61
CA GLN A 61 -10.91 -12.08 33.34
C GLN A 61 -11.85 -11.14 34.09
N ALA A 62 -11.32 -10.11 34.76
CA ALA A 62 -12.09 -9.13 35.48
C ALA A 62 -13.01 -8.34 34.53
N GLU A 63 -12.49 -7.89 33.40
CA GLU A 63 -13.29 -7.19 32.38
C GLU A 63 -14.34 -8.11 31.73
N ALA A 64 -14.02 -9.38 31.48
CA ALA A 64 -15.00 -10.34 30.99
C ALA A 64 -16.12 -10.60 32.00
N THR A 65 -15.77 -10.83 33.27
CA THR A 65 -16.73 -11.04 34.36
C THR A 65 -17.67 -9.85 34.51
N LYS A 66 -17.11 -8.63 34.46
CA LYS A 66 -17.88 -7.39 34.50
C LYS A 66 -18.81 -7.24 33.29
N ARG A 67 -18.36 -7.61 32.09
CA ARG A 67 -19.12 -7.50 30.85
C ARG A 67 -20.30 -8.47 30.80
N PHE A 68 -20.13 -9.70 31.28
CA PHE A 68 -21.16 -10.74 31.24
C PHE A 68 -22.05 -10.78 32.49
N GLY A 69 -21.62 -10.18 33.60
CA GLY A 69 -22.37 -10.18 34.86
C GLY A 69 -22.28 -11.49 35.65
N GLU A 70 -21.45 -12.43 35.19
CA GLU A 70 -21.17 -13.72 35.83
C GLU A 70 -19.66 -13.98 35.85
N ILE A 71 -19.19 -14.76 36.83
CA ILE A 71 -17.77 -15.07 36.96
C ILE A 71 -17.30 -15.88 35.74
N VAL A 72 -16.42 -15.28 34.95
CA VAL A 72 -15.74 -15.99 33.85
C VAL A 72 -14.52 -16.71 34.42
N PRO A 73 -14.40 -18.05 34.26
CA PRO A 73 -13.21 -18.78 34.70
C PRO A 73 -11.94 -18.29 33.99
N LEU A 74 -10.82 -18.24 34.70
CA LEU A 74 -9.53 -17.82 34.13
C LEU A 74 -9.08 -18.77 33.00
N GLU A 75 -9.49 -20.03 33.08
CA GLU A 75 -9.24 -21.06 32.07
C GLU A 75 -9.86 -20.68 30.72
N GLU A 76 -11.03 -20.06 30.69
CA GLU A 76 -11.68 -19.62 29.44
C GLU A 76 -10.92 -18.46 28.80
N ILE A 77 -10.45 -17.50 29.59
CA ILE A 77 -9.57 -16.42 29.11
C ILE A 77 -8.26 -17.00 28.56
N THR A 78 -7.67 -17.94 29.30
CA THR A 78 -6.42 -18.60 28.91
C THR A 78 -6.58 -19.35 27.59
N LYS A 79 -7.72 -20.04 27.36
CA LYS A 79 -8.02 -20.71 26.09
C LYS A 79 -8.10 -19.72 24.93
N ILE A 80 -8.79 -18.59 25.10
CA ILE A 80 -8.90 -17.56 24.06
C ILE A 80 -7.53 -17.01 23.69
N VAL A 81 -6.72 -16.62 24.69
CA VAL A 81 -5.39 -16.05 24.45
C VAL A 81 -4.45 -17.08 23.84
N SER A 82 -4.48 -18.33 24.31
CA SER A 82 -3.66 -19.42 23.74
C SER A 82 -4.03 -19.73 22.30
N PHE A 83 -5.33 -19.71 21.96
CA PHE A 83 -5.79 -19.90 20.59
C PHE A 83 -5.29 -18.79 19.66
N LEU A 84 -5.37 -17.52 20.07
CA LEU A 84 -4.84 -16.40 19.28
C LEU A 84 -3.32 -16.47 19.12
N ASP A 85 -2.60 -16.90 20.18
CA ASP A 85 -1.15 -17.12 20.12
C ASP A 85 -0.77 -18.24 19.16
N GLU A 86 -1.44 -19.39 19.24
CA GLU A 86 -1.27 -20.54 18.35
C GLU A 86 -1.46 -20.14 16.88
N LYS A 87 -2.49 -19.32 16.62
CA LYS A 87 -2.76 -18.77 15.29
C LYS A 87 -1.80 -17.65 14.86
N GLY A 88 -0.86 -17.25 15.72
CA GLY A 88 0.16 -16.22 15.43
C GLY A 88 -0.36 -14.78 15.45
N LEU A 89 -1.52 -14.53 16.06
CA LEU A 89 -2.09 -13.19 16.13
C LEU A 89 -1.50 -12.34 17.25
N LEU A 90 -0.75 -12.94 18.18
CA LEU A 90 -0.08 -12.23 19.28
C LEU A 90 1.43 -12.09 19.02
N TRP A 91 2.03 -11.01 19.51
CA TRP A 91 3.49 -10.91 19.59
C TRP A 91 4.02 -11.88 20.64
N SER A 92 4.61 -12.98 20.18
CA SER A 92 5.11 -14.05 21.03
C SER A 92 6.29 -14.79 20.38
N LYS A 93 6.89 -15.73 21.13
CA LYS A 93 7.89 -16.65 20.58
C LYS A 93 7.32 -17.51 19.44
N ASN A 94 6.07 -17.97 19.56
CA ASN A 94 5.41 -18.74 18.51
C ASN A 94 5.26 -17.91 17.23
N PHE A 95 4.85 -16.65 17.36
CA PHE A 95 4.77 -15.77 16.20
C PHE A 95 6.13 -15.54 15.53
N GLU A 96 7.21 -15.40 16.29
CA GLU A 96 8.55 -15.29 15.71
C GLU A 96 8.93 -16.51 14.87
N GLU A 97 8.56 -17.72 15.30
CA GLU A 97 8.75 -18.95 14.52
C GLU A 97 7.89 -18.97 13.24
N ILE A 98 6.61 -18.61 13.35
CA ILE A 98 5.69 -18.48 12.20
C ILE A 98 6.24 -17.45 11.20
N LYS A 99 6.67 -16.28 11.68
CA LYS A 99 7.25 -15.21 10.87
C LYS A 99 8.50 -15.72 10.14
N ASN A 100 9.44 -16.36 10.84
CA ASN A 100 10.65 -16.88 10.23
C ASN A 100 10.35 -17.92 9.13
N LYS A 101 9.36 -18.79 9.34
CA LYS A 101 8.90 -19.75 8.33
C LYS A 101 8.29 -19.04 7.11
N ALA A 102 7.44 -18.03 7.34
CA ALA A 102 6.82 -17.25 6.27
C ALA A 102 7.87 -16.51 5.42
N TYR A 103 8.88 -15.90 6.05
CA TYR A 103 10.00 -15.26 5.37
C TYR A 103 10.83 -16.27 4.56
N LYS A 104 11.14 -17.44 5.12
CA LYS A 104 11.86 -18.50 4.40
C LYS A 104 11.11 -18.95 3.15
N ASN A 105 9.79 -19.15 3.28
CA ASN A 105 8.92 -19.49 2.15
C ASN A 105 8.87 -18.37 1.10
N TRP A 106 8.73 -17.12 1.53
CA TRP A 106 8.74 -15.99 0.61
C TRP A 106 10.06 -15.89 -0.18
N PHE A 107 11.19 -16.05 0.50
CA PHE A 107 12.49 -15.98 -0.16
C PHE A 107 12.75 -17.14 -1.13
N SER A 108 12.17 -18.32 -0.90
CA SER A 108 12.29 -19.46 -1.82
C SER A 108 11.49 -19.30 -3.10
N LEU A 109 10.48 -18.41 -3.14
CA LEU A 109 9.74 -18.14 -4.37
C LEU A 109 10.64 -17.46 -5.42
N PRO A 110 10.69 -17.93 -6.67
CA PRO A 110 11.50 -17.31 -7.71
C PRO A 110 10.95 -15.95 -8.15
N LEU A 111 9.64 -15.74 -8.00
CA LEU A 111 8.89 -14.58 -8.45
C LEU A 111 8.04 -14.02 -7.30
N ARG A 112 7.67 -12.75 -7.36
CA ARG A 112 6.51 -12.23 -6.62
C ARG A 112 5.23 -12.78 -7.27
N PRO A 113 4.40 -13.55 -6.55
CA PRO A 113 3.15 -14.08 -7.09
C PRO A 113 2.12 -12.98 -7.31
N MET A 114 1.10 -13.28 -8.12
CA MET A 114 -0.09 -12.44 -8.32
C MET A 114 -1.00 -12.55 -7.09
N ALA A 115 -0.90 -11.60 -6.15
CA ALA A 115 -1.63 -11.67 -4.90
C ALA A 115 -3.13 -11.38 -5.07
N HIS A 116 -3.50 -10.64 -6.11
CA HIS A 116 -4.86 -10.15 -6.34
C HIS A 116 -5.51 -10.71 -7.61
N ALA A 117 -4.88 -11.70 -8.27
CA ALA A 117 -5.54 -12.45 -9.34
C ALA A 117 -6.78 -13.19 -8.80
N ASN A 118 -7.83 -13.24 -9.62
CA ASN A 118 -9.19 -13.70 -9.31
C ASN A 118 -9.93 -12.90 -8.21
N GLN A 119 -9.33 -11.85 -7.66
CA GLN A 119 -9.99 -10.93 -6.72
C GLN A 119 -10.21 -9.57 -7.36
N ALA A 120 -9.13 -8.93 -7.82
CA ALA A 120 -9.14 -7.61 -8.45
C ALA A 120 -9.14 -7.70 -10.00
N TYR A 121 -8.47 -8.71 -10.56
CA TYR A 121 -8.37 -8.93 -12.01
C TYR A 121 -8.35 -10.43 -12.35
N PRO A 122 -8.68 -10.85 -13.58
CA PRO A 122 -8.69 -12.26 -13.96
C PRO A 122 -7.31 -12.92 -13.94
N LEU A 123 -7.24 -14.20 -13.55
CA LEU A 123 -6.00 -14.98 -13.59
C LEU A 123 -5.59 -15.39 -15.02
N SER A 124 -6.55 -15.70 -15.88
CA SER A 124 -6.29 -16.16 -17.26
C SER A 124 -5.74 -15.02 -18.12
N ALA A 125 -4.71 -15.29 -18.91
CA ALA A 125 -4.11 -14.31 -19.81
C ALA A 125 -5.12 -13.67 -20.76
N SER A 126 -6.01 -14.46 -21.37
CA SER A 126 -7.01 -13.95 -22.33
C SER A 126 -8.06 -13.09 -21.64
N GLU A 127 -8.53 -13.49 -20.46
CA GLU A 127 -9.52 -12.73 -19.70
C GLU A 127 -8.92 -11.43 -19.13
N ALA A 128 -7.68 -11.49 -18.65
CA ALA A 128 -6.95 -10.32 -18.19
C ALA A 128 -6.69 -9.33 -19.33
N GLN A 129 -6.42 -9.82 -20.54
CA GLN A 129 -6.28 -8.99 -21.73
C GLN A 129 -7.58 -8.23 -22.01
N PHE A 130 -8.72 -8.94 -22.12
CA PHE A 130 -10.01 -8.29 -22.33
C PHE A 130 -10.36 -7.30 -21.21
N PHE A 131 -10.08 -7.67 -19.96
CA PHE A 131 -10.31 -6.81 -18.80
C PHE A 131 -9.52 -5.50 -18.88
N VAL A 132 -8.22 -5.56 -19.17
CA VAL A 132 -7.38 -4.35 -19.31
C VAL A 132 -7.80 -3.54 -20.54
N GLU A 133 -8.07 -4.17 -21.68
CA GLU A 133 -8.51 -3.49 -22.89
C GLU A 133 -9.86 -2.77 -22.70
N ASP A 134 -10.81 -3.38 -21.99
CA ASP A 134 -12.10 -2.76 -21.70
C ASP A 134 -11.97 -1.53 -20.80
N ILE A 135 -11.03 -1.56 -19.84
CA ILE A 135 -10.68 -0.38 -19.06
C ILE A 135 -10.08 0.69 -19.98
N LEU A 136 -9.05 0.35 -20.77
CA LEU A 136 -8.36 1.32 -21.63
C LEU A 136 -9.28 1.99 -22.65
N LYS A 137 -10.31 1.29 -23.16
CA LYS A 137 -11.32 1.86 -24.07
C LYS A 137 -12.14 3.01 -23.48
N LEU A 138 -12.16 3.17 -22.15
CA LEU A 138 -12.88 4.25 -21.48
C LEU A 138 -12.26 5.63 -21.74
N CYS A 139 -11.02 5.69 -22.25
CA CYS A 139 -10.32 6.92 -22.59
C CYS A 139 -9.89 6.92 -24.06
N LYS A 140 -9.91 8.09 -24.69
CA LYS A 140 -9.23 8.34 -25.97
C LYS A 140 -8.07 9.31 -25.68
N PRO A 141 -6.81 8.90 -25.90
CA PRO A 141 -5.68 9.76 -25.58
C PRO A 141 -5.65 10.98 -26.49
N ASP A 142 -5.25 12.12 -25.91
CA ASP A 142 -5.14 13.44 -26.56
C ASP A 142 -3.68 13.82 -26.92
N SER A 143 -2.72 12.97 -26.56
CA SER A 143 -1.27 13.17 -26.73
C SER A 143 -0.59 11.92 -27.27
N SER A 144 0.45 12.10 -28.07
CA SER A 144 1.33 11.01 -28.54
C SER A 144 2.62 10.84 -27.72
N LYS A 145 3.06 11.85 -26.95
CA LYS A 145 4.27 11.75 -26.11
C LYS A 145 3.87 11.23 -24.72
N PRO A 146 4.51 10.18 -24.18
CA PRO A 146 4.25 9.73 -22.82
C PRO A 146 4.85 10.71 -21.79
N PRO A 147 4.19 10.95 -20.64
CA PRO A 147 4.79 11.71 -19.56
C PRO A 147 6.00 10.97 -18.98
N LYS A 148 7.01 11.72 -18.51
CA LYS A 148 8.18 11.16 -17.81
C LYS A 148 7.80 10.61 -16.43
N ILE A 149 6.80 11.21 -15.81
CA ILE A 149 6.27 10.81 -14.50
C ILE A 149 4.76 10.68 -14.64
N LEU A 150 4.21 9.53 -14.24
CA LEU A 150 2.78 9.25 -14.27
C LEU A 150 2.26 9.07 -12.84
N ILE A 151 1.20 9.77 -12.50
CA ILE A 151 0.38 9.49 -11.31
C ILE A 151 -0.82 8.67 -11.78
N ALA A 152 -0.98 7.49 -11.19
CA ALA A 152 -2.07 6.57 -11.47
C ALA A 152 -2.64 6.04 -10.15
N PRO A 153 -3.95 5.77 -10.08
CA PRO A 153 -4.58 5.24 -8.88
C PRO A 153 -4.04 3.84 -8.53
N HIS A 154 -4.26 3.42 -7.30
CA HIS A 154 -4.18 2.01 -6.92
C HIS A 154 -5.47 1.46 -6.30
N ILE A 155 -6.56 2.22 -6.31
CA ILE A 155 -7.88 1.73 -5.91
C ILE A 155 -8.27 0.46 -6.67
N ASP A 156 -9.30 -0.24 -6.20
CA ASP A 156 -9.94 -1.35 -6.91
C ASP A 156 -10.12 -1.04 -8.41
N LEU A 157 -9.59 -1.92 -9.25
CA LEU A 157 -9.48 -1.72 -10.70
C LEU A 157 -10.82 -1.43 -11.38
N LYS A 158 -11.93 -1.99 -10.87
CA LYS A 158 -13.26 -1.78 -11.43
C LYS A 158 -13.82 -0.44 -10.98
N VAL A 159 -13.64 -0.09 -9.70
CA VAL A 159 -14.08 1.19 -9.14
C VAL A 159 -13.32 2.36 -9.79
N GLY A 160 -12.00 2.22 -9.95
CA GLY A 160 -11.11 3.23 -10.53
C GLY A 160 -10.92 3.16 -12.04
N ALA A 161 -11.70 2.35 -12.77
CA ALA A 161 -11.45 2.00 -14.17
C ALA A 161 -11.16 3.22 -15.06
N LYS A 162 -11.98 4.28 -14.96
CA LYS A 162 -11.78 5.49 -15.76
C LYS A 162 -10.48 6.22 -15.44
N ALA A 163 -10.08 6.30 -14.17
CA ALA A 163 -8.81 6.91 -13.78
C ALA A 163 -7.60 6.11 -14.30
N PHE A 164 -7.65 4.77 -14.23
CA PHE A 164 -6.64 3.91 -14.87
C PHE A 164 -6.58 4.10 -16.38
N ALA A 165 -7.73 4.19 -17.05
CA ALA A 165 -7.81 4.44 -18.49
C ALA A 165 -7.15 5.77 -18.86
N GLU A 166 -7.44 6.84 -18.13
CA GLU A 166 -6.87 8.17 -18.34
C GLU A 166 -5.36 8.19 -18.09
N SER A 167 -4.84 7.39 -17.17
CA SER A 167 -3.39 7.25 -16.94
C SER A 167 -2.71 6.46 -18.07
N TYR A 168 -3.12 5.21 -18.26
CA TYR A 168 -2.36 4.26 -19.05
C TYR A 168 -2.57 4.39 -20.57
N SER A 169 -3.67 4.99 -21.03
CA SER A 169 -3.86 5.28 -22.46
C SER A 169 -2.82 6.27 -23.01
N ARG A 170 -2.17 7.05 -22.14
CA ARG A 170 -1.13 8.03 -22.47
C ARG A 170 0.29 7.53 -22.20
N PHE A 171 0.46 6.32 -21.66
CA PHE A 171 1.74 5.84 -21.14
C PHE A 171 2.38 4.76 -22.04
N LYS A 172 2.58 5.09 -23.32
CA LYS A 172 3.31 4.24 -24.27
C LYS A 172 4.76 4.71 -24.35
N ILE A 173 5.63 4.08 -23.59
CA ILE A 173 7.06 4.42 -23.50
C ILE A 173 7.92 3.59 -24.48
N PRO A 174 9.13 4.05 -24.84
CA PRO A 174 10.01 3.33 -25.75
C PRO A 174 10.45 1.95 -25.21
N SER A 175 10.69 1.00 -26.12
CA SER A 175 11.32 -0.30 -25.80
C SER A 175 12.70 -0.10 -25.16
N GLY A 176 13.01 -0.93 -24.16
CA GLY A 176 14.22 -0.86 -23.34
C GLY A 176 14.15 0.17 -22.20
N SER A 177 12.96 0.65 -21.85
CA SER A 177 12.78 1.61 -20.76
C SER A 177 12.88 0.98 -19.37
N ARG A 178 13.35 1.77 -18.40
CA ARG A 178 13.26 1.51 -16.96
C ARG A 178 12.03 2.22 -16.40
N VAL A 179 11.23 1.51 -15.62
CA VAL A 179 10.10 2.09 -14.88
C VAL A 179 10.34 1.98 -13.39
N ILE A 180 10.61 3.09 -12.72
CA ILE A 180 10.63 3.18 -11.26
C ILE A 180 9.17 3.28 -10.80
N ILE A 181 8.71 2.33 -9.97
CA ILE A 181 7.34 2.35 -9.44
C ILE A 181 7.40 2.72 -7.97
N LEU A 182 6.75 3.82 -7.60
CA LEU A 182 6.57 4.25 -6.21
C LEU A 182 5.14 3.92 -5.78
N GLY A 183 4.98 2.78 -5.13
CA GLY A 183 3.71 2.34 -4.54
C GLY A 183 3.62 2.69 -3.06
N VAL A 184 2.40 2.84 -2.54
CA VAL A 184 2.17 3.00 -1.09
C VAL A 184 2.41 1.67 -0.38
N GLY A 185 3.20 1.66 0.69
CA GLY A 185 3.35 0.53 1.59
C GLY A 185 2.38 0.61 2.76
N HIS A 186 1.17 0.06 2.61
CA HIS A 186 0.10 0.16 3.63
C HIS A 186 0.46 -0.49 4.96
N HIS A 187 1.36 -1.47 4.93
CA HIS A 187 1.83 -2.22 6.10
C HIS A 187 3.36 -2.20 6.22
N LEU A 188 3.95 -1.04 5.92
CA LEU A 188 5.39 -0.82 6.00
C LEU A 188 5.74 0.19 7.10
N ASP A 189 6.55 -0.24 8.07
CA ASP A 189 7.03 0.60 9.17
C ASP A 189 8.38 1.29 8.88
N LEU A 190 8.83 1.23 7.63
CA LEU A 190 10.10 1.77 7.15
C LEU A 190 9.86 2.85 6.09
N PRO A 191 10.82 3.76 5.85
CA PRO A 191 10.68 4.78 4.82
C PRO A 191 10.43 4.22 3.42
N TRP A 192 11.10 3.13 3.06
CA TRP A 192 10.83 2.39 1.82
C TRP A 192 11.20 0.91 1.94
N SER A 193 10.74 0.11 0.97
CA SER A 193 11.14 -1.28 0.77
C SER A 193 11.21 -1.57 -0.73
N ILE A 194 12.33 -2.10 -1.20
CA ILE A 194 12.52 -2.51 -2.60
C ILE A 194 12.07 -3.96 -2.81
N LEU A 195 11.40 -4.25 -3.92
CA LEU A 195 11.22 -5.63 -4.36
C LEU A 195 12.36 -6.02 -5.30
N THR A 196 13.04 -7.13 -5.01
CA THR A 196 14.19 -7.64 -5.78
C THR A 196 13.87 -8.90 -6.58
N LYS A 197 12.60 -9.30 -6.61
CA LYS A 197 12.11 -10.42 -7.42
C LYS A 197 11.50 -9.90 -8.71
N ASP A 198 11.56 -10.73 -9.75
CA ASP A 198 10.71 -10.56 -10.94
C ASP A 198 9.24 -10.73 -10.52
N ILE A 199 8.30 -10.13 -11.27
CA ILE A 199 6.89 -10.07 -10.90
C ILE A 199 6.07 -10.95 -11.85
N ALA A 200 5.31 -11.89 -11.30
CA ALA A 200 4.37 -12.68 -12.07
C ALA A 200 3.12 -11.86 -12.40
N THR A 201 2.59 -12.07 -13.60
CA THR A 201 1.35 -11.44 -14.10
C THR A 201 0.58 -12.46 -14.95
N PRO A 202 -0.68 -12.17 -15.34
CA PRO A 202 -1.41 -13.04 -16.26
C PRO A 202 -0.73 -13.19 -17.63
N PHE A 203 0.09 -12.23 -18.04
CA PHE A 203 0.74 -12.19 -19.35
C PHE A 203 2.15 -12.81 -19.36
N GLY A 204 2.65 -13.27 -18.21
CA GLY A 204 4.02 -13.77 -18.06
C GLY A 204 4.77 -13.08 -16.93
N VAL A 205 6.06 -12.82 -17.12
CA VAL A 205 6.96 -12.35 -16.07
C VAL A 205 7.57 -11.01 -16.42
N VAL A 206 7.26 -9.98 -15.63
CA VAL A 206 7.94 -8.68 -15.73
C VAL A 206 9.26 -8.73 -14.99
N LYS A 207 10.33 -8.34 -15.69
CA LYS A 207 11.69 -8.36 -15.16
C LYS A 207 11.97 -7.18 -14.26
N ASN A 208 12.62 -7.47 -13.13
CA ASN A 208 13.17 -6.43 -12.28
C ASN A 208 14.44 -5.85 -12.90
N ASP A 209 14.71 -4.56 -12.69
CA ASP A 209 15.97 -3.94 -13.08
C ASP A 209 17.11 -4.41 -12.17
N ARG A 210 17.70 -5.55 -12.52
CA ARG A 210 18.85 -6.11 -11.80
C ARG A 210 20.05 -5.18 -11.78
N GLY A 211 20.23 -4.36 -12.82
CA GLY A 211 21.31 -3.38 -12.90
C GLY A 211 21.12 -2.26 -11.88
N GLY A 212 19.92 -1.68 -11.84
CA GLY A 212 19.52 -0.68 -10.85
C GLY A 212 19.57 -1.24 -9.42
N VAL A 213 19.02 -2.43 -9.17
CA VAL A 213 19.14 -3.11 -7.87
C VAL A 213 20.61 -3.27 -7.48
N LEU A 214 21.46 -3.80 -8.37
CA LEU A 214 22.88 -3.98 -8.08
C LEU A 214 23.56 -2.65 -7.76
N TYR A 215 23.28 -1.59 -8.54
CA TYR A 215 23.80 -0.24 -8.29
C TYR A 215 23.45 0.24 -6.88
N LEU A 216 22.17 0.17 -6.51
CA LEU A 216 21.69 0.55 -5.18
C LEU A 216 22.34 -0.29 -4.07
N THR A 217 22.48 -1.62 -4.25
CA THR A 217 23.14 -2.51 -3.28
C THR A 217 24.63 -2.18 -3.09
N LYS A 218 25.35 -1.84 -4.18
CA LYS A 218 26.81 -1.69 -4.19
C LYS A 218 27.27 -0.30 -3.80
N SER A 219 26.40 0.69 -3.90
CA SER A 219 26.66 2.06 -3.46
C SER A 219 27.09 2.14 -1.99
N LYS A 220 26.78 1.12 -1.15
CA LYS A 220 26.87 1.14 0.32
C LYS A 220 26.11 2.32 0.96
N LYS A 221 25.29 3.03 0.19
CA LYS A 221 24.48 4.17 0.62
C LYS A 221 23.13 3.72 1.19
N ILE A 222 22.70 2.50 0.83
CA ILE A 222 21.39 1.95 1.21
C ILE A 222 21.62 0.55 1.81
N ASP A 223 21.21 0.37 3.06
CA ASP A 223 20.87 -0.95 3.56
C ASP A 223 19.56 -1.34 2.88
N LEU A 224 19.66 -2.17 1.84
CA LEU A 224 18.50 -2.88 1.35
C LEU A 224 18.15 -3.91 2.43
N PHE A 225 16.86 -4.26 2.59
CA PHE A 225 16.26 -5.11 3.65
C PHE A 225 15.69 -4.32 4.85
N PRO A 226 14.58 -4.75 5.49
CA PRO A 226 14.11 -6.13 5.68
C PRO A 226 12.57 -6.26 5.74
N ASN A 227 11.83 -5.92 4.69
CA ASN A 227 10.40 -6.29 4.67
C ASN A 227 9.93 -6.62 3.25
N HIS A 228 10.58 -7.60 2.63
CA HIS A 228 10.11 -8.11 1.35
C HIS A 228 8.69 -8.68 1.45
N ILE A 229 8.31 -9.19 2.62
CA ILE A 229 6.96 -9.73 2.82
C ILE A 229 5.90 -8.62 2.79
N ALA A 230 6.24 -7.34 3.05
CA ALA A 230 5.34 -6.21 2.81
C ALA A 230 4.87 -6.12 1.36
N HIS A 231 5.65 -6.63 0.40
CA HIS A 231 5.23 -6.70 -1.00
C HIS A 231 4.29 -7.86 -1.31
N LYS A 232 4.13 -8.83 -0.40
CA LYS A 232 3.41 -10.09 -0.66
C LYS A 232 1.95 -9.86 -1.02
N LEU A 233 1.25 -9.02 -0.26
CA LEU A 233 -0.18 -8.73 -0.44
C LEU A 233 -0.45 -7.26 -0.82
N GLU A 234 0.60 -6.49 -1.10
CA GLU A 234 0.46 -5.08 -1.43
C GLU A 234 0.10 -4.90 -2.91
N HIS A 235 -0.93 -4.11 -3.17
CA HIS A 235 -1.55 -3.96 -4.49
C HIS A 235 -1.05 -2.71 -5.24
N SER A 236 -0.50 -1.73 -4.51
CA SER A 236 -0.11 -0.43 -5.07
C SER A 236 0.89 -0.50 -6.23
N ILE A 237 1.72 -1.55 -6.26
CA ILE A 237 2.65 -1.88 -7.36
C ILE A 237 2.04 -2.88 -8.34
N GLU A 238 1.35 -3.91 -7.84
CA GLU A 238 0.81 -5.01 -8.66
C GLU A 238 -0.11 -4.51 -9.76
N PHE A 239 -1.00 -3.59 -9.42
CA PHE A 239 -1.95 -3.03 -10.38
C PHE A 239 -1.25 -2.24 -11.48
N GLN A 240 -0.18 -1.51 -11.15
CA GLN A 240 0.59 -0.77 -12.15
C GLN A 240 1.28 -1.72 -13.13
N VAL A 241 1.89 -2.78 -12.59
CA VAL A 241 2.59 -3.80 -13.38
C VAL A 241 1.64 -4.52 -14.34
N LEU A 242 0.37 -4.74 -13.96
CA LEU A 242 -0.65 -5.33 -14.84
C LEU A 242 -0.83 -4.50 -16.13
N PHE A 243 -1.05 -3.19 -16.01
CA PHE A 243 -1.22 -2.31 -17.17
C PHE A 243 0.07 -2.14 -17.97
N LEU A 244 1.20 -1.95 -17.28
CA LEU A 244 2.51 -1.81 -17.95
C LEU A 244 2.83 -3.05 -18.78
N HIS A 245 2.61 -4.26 -18.23
CA HIS A 245 2.92 -5.48 -18.96
C HIS A 245 2.00 -5.68 -20.17
N HIS A 246 0.70 -5.37 -20.06
CA HIS A 246 -0.19 -5.41 -21.21
C HIS A 246 0.25 -4.44 -22.32
N LEU A 247 0.61 -3.21 -21.96
CA LEU A 247 0.95 -2.15 -22.92
C LEU A 247 2.32 -2.32 -23.57
N LEU A 248 3.31 -2.73 -22.78
CA LEU A 248 4.73 -2.70 -23.14
C LEU A 248 5.31 -4.10 -23.39
N LYS A 249 4.55 -5.17 -23.11
CA LYS A 249 5.00 -6.56 -23.22
C LYS A 249 6.31 -6.75 -22.42
N ASP A 250 7.26 -7.52 -22.94
CA ASP A 250 8.54 -7.80 -22.27
C ASP A 250 9.61 -6.73 -22.52
N GLU A 251 9.27 -5.58 -23.08
CA GLU A 251 10.24 -4.57 -23.57
C GLU A 251 10.64 -3.52 -22.52
N PHE A 252 10.49 -3.82 -21.23
CA PHE A 252 10.83 -2.91 -20.13
C PHE A 252 11.28 -3.67 -18.88
N VAL A 253 11.91 -2.95 -17.96
CA VAL A 253 12.23 -3.44 -16.62
C VAL A 253 11.62 -2.54 -15.55
N VAL A 254 11.28 -3.12 -14.40
CA VAL A 254 10.73 -2.37 -13.26
C VAL A 254 11.72 -2.27 -12.11
N LEU A 255 11.74 -1.11 -11.46
CA LEU A 255 12.41 -0.90 -10.18
C LEU A 255 11.37 -0.49 -9.12
N PRO A 256 10.70 -1.47 -8.48
CA PRO A 256 9.57 -1.26 -7.58
C PRO A 256 9.99 -0.92 -6.14
N PHE A 257 9.42 0.17 -5.60
CA PHE A 257 9.55 0.60 -4.22
C PHE A 257 8.18 0.76 -3.58
N LEU A 258 8.00 0.14 -2.42
CA LEU A 258 6.97 0.55 -1.47
C LEU A 258 7.51 1.72 -0.66
N VAL A 259 6.73 2.76 -0.52
CA VAL A 259 7.03 3.96 0.23
C VAL A 259 6.17 3.95 1.50
N GLY A 260 6.80 4.05 2.66
CA GLY A 260 6.12 4.01 3.95
C GLY A 260 5.62 5.38 4.42
N PRO A 261 5.13 5.45 5.67
CA PRO A 261 4.57 6.68 6.24
C PRO A 261 5.58 7.82 6.30
N MET A 262 5.13 9.04 5.97
CA MET A 262 5.97 10.23 5.90
C MET A 262 6.71 10.54 7.20
N ILE A 263 6.15 10.18 8.37
CA ILE A 263 6.81 10.34 9.68
C ILE A 263 8.17 9.62 9.74
N THR A 264 8.30 8.50 9.03
CA THR A 264 9.54 7.73 8.98
C THR A 264 10.63 8.47 8.20
N PHE A 265 10.31 9.50 7.41
CA PHE A 265 11.31 10.25 6.67
C PHE A 265 12.05 11.28 7.55
N PHE A 266 11.42 11.67 8.65
CA PHE A 266 11.90 12.71 9.56
C PHE A 266 12.45 12.15 10.87
N ASP A 267 12.42 10.83 11.07
CA ASP A 267 13.09 10.19 12.22
C ASP A 267 14.61 10.41 12.11
N LYS A 268 15.23 10.78 13.23
CA LYS A 268 16.68 11.02 13.33
C LYS A 268 17.50 9.84 12.82
N LYS A 269 16.99 8.60 12.93
CA LYS A 269 17.69 7.39 12.49
C LYS A 269 17.64 7.17 10.99
N THR A 270 16.64 7.73 10.30
CA THR A 270 16.33 7.42 8.90
C THR A 270 16.47 8.61 7.97
N LYS A 271 16.50 9.85 8.49
CA LYS A 271 16.63 11.07 7.67
C LYS A 271 17.82 11.00 6.70
N ASP A 272 19.02 10.69 7.21
CA ASP A 272 20.22 10.56 6.38
C ASP A 272 20.11 9.42 5.35
N LEU A 273 19.33 8.38 5.66
CA LEU A 273 19.06 7.29 4.72
C LEU A 273 18.16 7.77 3.59
N VAL A 274 17.13 8.56 3.88
CA VAL A 274 16.22 9.13 2.86
C VAL A 274 17.00 10.01 1.89
N GLU A 275 17.87 10.88 2.38
CA GLU A 275 18.69 11.76 1.52
C GLU A 275 19.58 10.94 0.57
N LYS A 276 20.27 9.93 1.11
CA LYS A 276 21.09 8.98 0.33
C LYS A 276 20.27 8.16 -0.67
N PHE A 277 19.05 7.80 -0.30
CA PHE A 277 18.14 7.07 -1.17
C PHE A 277 17.71 7.93 -2.36
N VAL A 278 17.32 9.18 -2.11
CA VAL A 278 17.00 10.16 -3.16
C VAL A 278 18.20 10.35 -4.09
N ASP A 279 19.40 10.55 -3.56
CA ASP A 279 20.63 10.64 -4.37
C ASP A 279 20.82 9.44 -5.29
N SER A 280 20.63 8.24 -4.73
CA SER A 280 20.84 7.00 -5.47
C SER A 280 19.77 6.78 -6.54
N LEU A 281 18.53 7.26 -6.32
CA LEU A 281 17.48 7.24 -7.35
C LEU A 281 17.78 8.23 -8.48
N ILE A 282 18.26 9.43 -8.16
CA ILE A 282 18.62 10.45 -9.16
C ILE A 282 19.73 9.93 -10.06
N GLU A 283 20.73 9.26 -9.51
CA GLU A 283 21.81 8.62 -10.26
C GLU A 283 21.32 7.53 -11.25
N LEU A 284 20.10 7.01 -11.10
CA LEU A 284 19.47 6.05 -12.01
C LEU A 284 18.54 6.68 -13.06
N ILE A 285 18.27 7.98 -12.95
CA ILE A 285 17.39 8.69 -13.89
C ILE A 285 18.19 9.04 -15.15
N ASP A 286 17.67 8.58 -16.29
CA ASP A 286 18.20 8.86 -17.62
C ASP A 286 17.05 9.06 -18.63
N ASP A 287 17.36 9.28 -19.90
CA ASP A 287 16.37 9.50 -20.97
C ASP A 287 15.40 8.34 -21.18
N ARG A 288 15.71 7.13 -20.68
CA ARG A 288 14.87 5.93 -20.76
C ARG A 288 14.24 5.55 -19.42
N THR A 289 14.53 6.28 -18.35
CA THR A 289 13.87 6.14 -17.06
C THR A 289 12.55 6.91 -17.04
N TYR A 290 11.51 6.24 -16.55
CA TYR A 290 10.18 6.76 -16.29
C TYR A 290 9.78 6.43 -14.86
N ILE A 291 8.94 7.26 -14.26
CA ILE A 291 8.46 7.06 -12.88
C ILE A 291 6.93 6.90 -12.89
N VAL A 292 6.42 5.89 -12.19
CA VAL A 292 4.98 5.67 -11.97
C VAL A 292 4.70 5.73 -10.47
N LEU A 293 3.82 6.65 -10.05
CA LEU A 293 3.28 6.70 -8.70
C LEU A 293 1.95 5.96 -8.72
N GLY A 294 1.92 4.79 -8.07
CA GLY A 294 0.69 4.03 -7.84
C GLY A 294 0.06 4.47 -6.53
N ILE A 295 -0.75 5.55 -6.55
CA ILE A 295 -1.25 6.24 -5.36
C ILE A 295 -2.72 6.64 -5.49
N ASP A 296 -3.46 6.56 -4.39
CA ASP A 296 -4.73 7.25 -4.23
C ASP A 296 -4.57 8.49 -3.33
N PHE A 297 -5.61 9.31 -3.27
CA PHE A 297 -5.60 10.55 -2.49
C PHE A 297 -6.43 10.41 -1.21
N CYS A 298 -7.43 11.28 -0.99
CA CYS A 298 -8.16 11.40 0.25
C CYS A 298 -9.05 10.18 0.49
N HIS A 299 -9.08 9.69 1.74
CA HIS A 299 -9.96 8.61 2.18
C HIS A 299 -10.94 9.18 3.22
N LEU A 300 -12.23 9.29 2.91
CA LEU A 300 -13.20 9.96 3.80
C LEU A 300 -14.42 9.09 4.11
N GLY A 301 -14.98 9.25 5.30
CA GLY A 301 -16.24 8.64 5.75
C GLY A 301 -16.07 7.47 6.73
N PRO A 302 -17.17 6.78 7.10
CA PRO A 302 -17.20 5.84 8.21
C PRO A 302 -16.24 4.65 8.05
N ARG A 303 -16.00 4.20 6.81
CA ARG A 303 -15.02 3.14 6.51
C ARG A 303 -13.60 3.50 6.96
N TYR A 304 -13.27 4.80 6.96
CA TYR A 304 -11.93 5.31 7.28
C TYR A 304 -11.87 5.98 8.66
N GLY A 305 -12.85 5.67 9.52
CA GLY A 305 -12.90 6.14 10.90
C GLY A 305 -13.53 7.52 11.10
N ASP A 306 -14.09 8.14 10.06
CA ASP A 306 -14.80 9.41 10.23
C ASP A 306 -16.19 9.19 10.86
N PRO A 307 -16.64 10.06 11.78
CA PRO A 307 -17.94 9.93 12.42
C PRO A 307 -19.11 10.41 11.54
N PHE A 308 -18.85 10.68 10.26
CA PHE A 308 -19.81 11.28 9.32
C PHE A 308 -19.84 10.51 8.01
N ALA A 309 -20.99 10.53 7.34
CA ALA A 309 -21.08 10.16 5.93
C ALA A 309 -20.57 11.31 5.05
N VAL A 310 -19.89 10.96 3.96
CA VAL A 310 -19.37 11.92 2.99
C VAL A 310 -20.53 12.62 2.28
N ASN A 311 -20.42 13.94 2.09
CA ASN A 311 -21.36 14.78 1.36
C ASN A 311 -20.62 15.56 0.26
N GLU A 312 -21.35 16.33 -0.55
CA GLU A 312 -20.78 17.09 -1.66
C GLU A 312 -19.69 18.09 -1.23
N GLY A 313 -19.84 18.72 -0.06
CA GLY A 313 -18.83 19.62 0.49
C GLY A 313 -17.53 18.92 0.84
N HIS A 314 -17.62 17.72 1.42
CA HIS A 314 -16.46 16.87 1.67
C HIS A 314 -15.76 16.44 0.37
N ILE A 315 -16.53 16.06 -0.65
CA ILE A 315 -16.01 15.69 -1.97
C ILE A 315 -15.29 16.87 -2.62
N LYS A 316 -15.91 18.06 -2.67
CA LYS A 316 -15.30 19.26 -3.24
C LYS A 316 -13.97 19.58 -2.56
N LYS A 317 -13.94 19.54 -1.22
CA LYS A 317 -12.72 19.78 -0.45
C LYS A 317 -11.63 18.75 -0.76
N ALA A 318 -11.98 17.46 -0.89
CA ALA A 318 -11.03 16.41 -1.26
C ALA A 318 -10.40 16.70 -2.62
N LEU A 319 -11.20 16.95 -3.65
CA LEU A 319 -10.72 17.21 -5.01
C LEU A 319 -9.86 18.48 -5.10
N GLU A 320 -10.24 19.54 -4.39
CA GLU A 320 -9.42 20.76 -4.27
C GLU A 320 -8.07 20.48 -3.59
N THR A 321 -8.08 19.70 -2.50
CA THR A 321 -6.87 19.29 -1.78
C THR A 321 -5.94 18.49 -2.67
N ASP A 322 -6.48 17.51 -3.39
CA ASP A 322 -5.73 16.64 -4.30
C ASP A 322 -5.08 17.42 -5.43
N LYS A 323 -5.81 18.37 -6.02
CA LYS A 323 -5.29 19.25 -7.06
C LYS A 323 -4.13 20.10 -6.54
N GLN A 324 -4.31 20.71 -5.36
CA GLN A 324 -3.25 21.50 -4.71
C GLN A 324 -2.04 20.64 -4.38
N LEU A 325 -2.22 19.40 -3.94
CA LEU A 325 -1.11 18.49 -3.66
C LEU A 325 -0.29 18.16 -4.90
N ILE A 326 -0.96 17.89 -6.03
CA ILE A 326 -0.29 17.68 -7.31
C ILE A 326 0.51 18.93 -7.70
N GLU A 327 -0.09 20.11 -7.60
CA GLU A 327 0.57 21.38 -7.90
C GLU A 327 1.80 21.62 -7.01
N ILE A 328 1.66 21.45 -5.69
CA ILE A 328 2.74 21.60 -4.71
C ILE A 328 3.88 20.60 -5.00
N THR A 329 3.54 19.37 -5.37
CA THR A 329 4.53 18.33 -5.68
C THR A 329 5.47 18.76 -6.83
N PHE A 330 4.92 19.41 -7.85
CA PHE A 330 5.67 19.77 -9.06
C PHE A 330 6.28 21.18 -9.04
N ASN A 331 5.71 22.12 -8.28
CA ASN A 331 6.08 23.54 -8.37
C ASN A 331 6.78 24.09 -7.12
N GLU A 332 6.70 23.42 -5.97
CA GLU A 332 7.15 23.96 -4.70
C GLU A 332 8.43 23.29 -4.20
N SER A 333 9.14 23.98 -3.32
CA SER A 333 10.31 23.42 -2.62
C SER A 333 9.88 22.35 -1.60
N PRO A 334 10.80 21.45 -1.19
CA PRO A 334 10.48 20.45 -0.16
C PRO A 334 10.06 21.06 1.19
N GLU A 335 10.61 22.21 1.54
CA GLU A 335 10.22 22.94 2.76
C GLU A 335 8.77 23.44 2.65
N GLU A 336 8.43 24.03 1.50
CA GLU A 336 7.08 24.55 1.29
C GLU A 336 6.05 23.43 1.14
N PHE A 337 6.43 22.29 0.56
CA PHE A 337 5.61 21.07 0.57
C PHE A 337 5.21 20.73 2.02
N ILE A 338 6.18 20.56 2.92
CA ILE A 338 5.91 20.21 4.33
C ILE A 338 5.00 21.26 4.99
N ASN A 339 5.29 22.55 4.77
CA ASN A 339 4.53 23.64 5.35
C ASN A 339 3.06 23.63 4.92
N LYS A 340 2.80 23.40 3.63
CA LYS A 340 1.45 23.37 3.07
C LYS A 340 0.69 22.07 3.41
N THR A 341 1.39 20.95 3.64
CA THR A 341 0.73 19.65 3.90
C THR A 341 0.58 19.29 5.38
N LYS A 342 1.17 20.05 6.31
CA LYS A 342 1.17 19.71 7.76
C LYS A 342 -0.21 19.47 8.38
N ASN A 343 -1.26 20.07 7.84
CA ASN A 343 -2.63 19.99 8.38
C ASN A 343 -3.53 19.00 7.62
N LEU A 344 -2.96 18.16 6.75
CA LEU A 344 -3.74 17.26 5.89
C LEU A 344 -3.96 15.87 6.49
N ALA A 345 -3.46 15.58 7.70
CA ALA A 345 -3.67 14.30 8.37
C ALA A 345 -5.15 13.84 8.41
N PRO A 346 -6.15 14.71 8.66
CA PRO A 346 -7.56 14.30 8.64
C PRO A 346 -8.07 13.78 7.29
N MET A 347 -7.43 14.16 6.18
CA MET A 347 -7.80 13.75 4.82
C MET A 347 -7.33 12.32 4.51
N LYS A 348 -6.45 11.73 5.34
CA LYS A 348 -5.98 10.34 5.23
C LYS A 348 -5.49 10.00 3.81
N ILE A 349 -4.61 10.86 3.29
CA ILE A 349 -4.06 10.76 1.94
C ILE A 349 -2.97 9.67 1.90
N CYS A 350 -3.24 8.55 1.24
CA CYS A 350 -2.29 7.43 1.23
C CYS A 350 -1.02 7.75 0.40
N GLY A 351 -1.17 8.51 -0.69
CA GLY A 351 -0.08 8.88 -1.60
C GLY A 351 0.87 9.97 -1.12
N LEU A 352 0.63 10.57 0.05
CA LEU A 352 1.33 11.79 0.49
C LEU A 352 2.86 11.59 0.55
N SER A 353 3.32 10.44 1.07
CA SER A 353 4.75 10.12 1.12
C SER A 353 5.39 9.98 -0.25
N CYS A 354 4.69 9.34 -1.21
CA CYS A 354 5.20 9.18 -2.58
C CYS A 354 5.31 10.53 -3.29
N LEU A 355 4.32 11.41 -3.10
CA LEU A 355 4.32 12.77 -3.64
C LEU A 355 5.49 13.58 -3.07
N TYR A 356 5.73 13.51 -1.76
CA TYR A 356 6.87 14.19 -1.15
C TYR A 356 8.22 13.63 -1.62
N LEU A 357 8.35 12.30 -1.72
CA LEU A 357 9.55 11.67 -2.26
C LEU A 357 9.82 12.12 -3.70
N LEU A 358 8.77 12.19 -4.52
CA LEU A 358 8.86 12.72 -5.88
C LEU A 358 9.30 14.20 -5.87
N ASN A 359 8.73 15.03 -5.01
CA ASN A 359 9.11 16.43 -4.88
C ASN A 359 10.61 16.59 -4.52
N LEU A 360 11.13 15.76 -3.61
CA LEU A 360 12.56 15.71 -3.29
C LEU A 360 13.42 15.34 -4.51
N ILE A 361 13.00 14.34 -5.28
CA ILE A 361 13.71 13.90 -6.49
C ILE A 361 13.73 15.03 -7.53
N LEU A 362 12.59 15.65 -7.83
CA LEU A 362 12.47 16.73 -8.82
C LEU A 362 13.37 17.92 -8.48
N ASN A 363 13.27 18.40 -7.23
CA ASN A 363 14.05 19.57 -6.78
C ASN A 363 15.55 19.28 -6.76
N LYS A 364 15.98 18.07 -6.38
CA LYS A 364 17.40 17.73 -6.28
C LYS A 364 18.03 17.35 -7.62
N ALA A 365 17.24 16.80 -8.54
CA ALA A 365 17.68 16.48 -9.89
C ALA A 365 17.56 17.65 -10.87
N GLU A 366 17.01 18.79 -10.44
CA GLU A 366 16.75 19.97 -11.28
C GLU A 366 15.96 19.61 -12.55
N LEU A 367 14.95 18.75 -12.39
CA LEU A 367 14.09 18.31 -13.48
C LEU A 367 12.95 19.30 -13.67
N ASP A 368 13.10 20.21 -14.64
CA ASP A 368 12.06 21.15 -15.07
C ASP A 368 11.10 20.49 -16.08
N GLY A 369 9.87 21.01 -16.13
CA GLY A 369 8.81 20.45 -16.96
C GLY A 369 7.42 20.95 -16.61
N GLU A 370 6.44 20.50 -17.36
CA GLU A 370 5.03 20.86 -17.18
C GLU A 370 4.22 19.66 -16.70
N TYR A 371 3.34 19.85 -15.71
CA TYR A 371 2.37 18.84 -15.32
C TYR A 371 0.99 19.09 -15.94
N LYS A 372 0.26 18.01 -16.16
CA LYS A 372 -1.15 18.04 -16.57
C LYS A 372 -1.94 17.01 -15.79
N ILE A 373 -3.05 17.45 -15.19
CA ILE A 373 -4.06 16.56 -14.60
C ILE A 373 -5.01 16.14 -15.72
N TYR A 374 -5.12 14.84 -15.97
CA TYR A 374 -6.00 14.26 -16.98
C TYR A 374 -7.37 13.93 -16.40
N TYR A 375 -7.41 13.48 -15.14
CA TYR A 375 -8.61 13.01 -14.50
C TYR A 375 -8.59 13.24 -13.00
N GLN A 376 -9.77 13.47 -12.42
CA GLN A 376 -9.96 13.53 -10.97
C GLN A 376 -11.40 13.19 -10.61
N GLU A 377 -11.60 12.34 -9.59
CA GLU A 377 -12.93 11.97 -9.11
C GLU A 377 -12.88 11.48 -7.66
N ALA A 378 -13.98 11.67 -6.92
CA ALA A 378 -14.21 11.03 -5.63
C ALA A 378 -15.14 9.83 -5.82
N LEU A 379 -14.60 8.63 -5.67
CA LEU A 379 -15.27 7.37 -5.94
C LEU A 379 -15.91 6.82 -4.66
N PRO A 380 -17.20 6.45 -4.68
CA PRO A 380 -17.83 5.74 -3.55
C PRO A 380 -17.10 4.44 -3.26
N PHE A 381 -16.69 4.24 -2.00
CA PHE A 381 -15.98 3.03 -1.57
C PHE A 381 -16.39 2.62 -0.17
N GLY A 382 -17.47 1.83 -0.09
CA GLY A 382 -18.16 1.51 1.15
C GLY A 382 -19.30 2.49 1.48
N GLN A 383 -20.16 2.09 2.41
CA GLN A 383 -21.37 2.86 2.75
C GLN A 383 -21.00 4.21 3.36
N GLY A 384 -21.39 5.31 2.68
CA GLY A 384 -21.14 6.68 3.14
C GLY A 384 -19.66 7.11 3.07
N SER A 385 -18.81 6.35 2.38
CA SER A 385 -17.37 6.59 2.27
C SER A 385 -16.93 6.80 0.83
N VAL A 386 -15.88 7.59 0.64
CA VAL A 386 -15.26 7.83 -0.67
C VAL A 386 -13.74 7.75 -0.60
N VAL A 387 -13.14 7.44 -1.74
CA VAL A 387 -11.71 7.64 -2.00
C VAL A 387 -11.59 8.56 -3.19
N SER A 388 -10.78 9.60 -3.10
CA SER A 388 -10.46 10.42 -4.26
C SER A 388 -9.25 9.88 -5.02
N VAL A 389 -9.34 9.92 -6.34
CA VAL A 389 -8.32 9.43 -7.27
C VAL A 389 -8.01 10.51 -8.29
N ALA A 390 -6.78 10.48 -8.81
CA ALA A 390 -6.37 11.36 -9.89
C ALA A 390 -5.49 10.61 -10.90
N SER A 391 -5.54 11.09 -12.14
CA SER A 391 -4.60 10.77 -13.19
C SER A 391 -3.89 12.04 -13.60
N ALA A 392 -2.55 12.04 -13.56
CA ALA A 392 -1.76 13.18 -13.97
C ALA A 392 -0.43 12.72 -14.56
N GLY A 393 0.22 13.58 -15.33
CA GLY A 393 1.57 13.31 -15.80
C GLY A 393 2.42 14.57 -15.94
N TYR A 394 3.72 14.38 -15.79
CA TYR A 394 4.76 15.40 -15.87
C TYR A 394 5.61 15.20 -17.13
N TYR A 395 5.87 16.27 -17.85
CA TYR A 395 6.60 16.27 -19.11
C TYR A 395 7.86 17.11 -18.98
N CYS A 396 9.01 16.42 -18.94
CA CYS A 396 10.33 17.01 -19.12
C CYS A 396 10.72 17.04 -20.62
#